data_AF-A0A355ALZ9-F1
#
_entry.id   AF-A0A355ALZ9-F1
#
_cell.length_a   1.000
_cell.length_b   1.000
_cell.length_c   1.000
_cell.angle_alpha   90.00
_cell.angle_beta   90.00
_cell.angle_gamma   90.00
#
_symmetry.space_group_name_H-M   'P 1'
#
loop_
_entity.id
_entity.type
_entity.pdbx_description
1 polymer ?
#
loop_
_entity_poly.entity_id
_entity_poly.type
_entity_poly.pdbx_seq_one_letter_code
_entity_poly.pdbx_strand_id
1 'polypeptide(L)' 'PGSAILLTACESLADAVASVLSRRLETLERADLTRDSLDRFGAIVITRNNEESAQLADELAAEHLSIDTRDP' A
#
# COMPACT_ATOMS: atom_id res chain seq x y z
N PRO A 1 0.70 -5.38 -15.60
CA PRO A 1 0.69 -5.81 -14.18
C PRO A 1 0.78 -4.58 -13.29
N GLY A 2 -0.21 -4.35 -12.43
CA GLY A 2 -0.20 -3.22 -11.49
C GLY A 2 0.61 -3.53 -10.25
N SER A 3 1.32 -2.53 -9.71
CA SER A 3 1.92 -2.57 -8.37
C SER A 3 0.98 -1.89 -7.38
N ALA A 4 1.01 -2.34 -6.13
CA ALA A 4 0.19 -1.78 -5.05
C ALA A 4 1.10 -1.42 -3.87
N ILE A 5 1.38 -0.12 -3.70
CA ILE A 5 2.30 0.38 -2.69
C ILE A 5 1.54 1.32 -1.75
N LEU A 6 1.64 1.07 -0.44
CA LEU A 6 1.21 2.00 0.60
C LEU A 6 2.43 2.75 1.14
N LEU A 7 2.42 4.08 1.04
CA LEU A 7 3.39 4.95 1.71
C LEU A 7 2.72 5.55 2.95
N THR A 8 3.33 5.38 4.13
CA THR A 8 2.75 5.95 5.35
C THR A 8 3.80 6.24 6.42
N ALA A 9 3.64 7.34 7.15
CA ALA A 9 4.45 7.63 8.33
C ALA A 9 3.89 7.00 9.63
N CYS A 10 2.85 6.15 9.54
CA CYS A 10 2.16 5.57 10.68
C CYS A 10 2.32 4.05 10.71
N GLU A 11 3.23 3.56 11.57
CA GLU A 11 3.47 2.12 11.75
C GLU A 11 2.20 1.36 12.11
N SER A 12 1.38 1.89 13.02
CA SER A 12 0.12 1.24 13.40
C SER A 12 -0.88 1.12 12.24
N LEU A 13 -0.84 2.06 11.28
CA LEU A 13 -1.68 1.97 10.08
C LEU A 13 -1.17 0.86 9.15
N ALA A 14 0.15 0.76 8.97
CA ALA A 14 0.76 -0.29 8.17
C ALA A 14 0.42 -1.69 8.71
N ASP A 15 0.57 -1.90 10.02
CA ASP A 15 0.23 -3.16 10.69
C ASP A 15 -1.26 -3.50 10.51
N ALA A 16 -2.13 -2.50 10.69
CA ALA A 16 -3.57 -2.67 10.51
C ALA A 16 -3.93 -3.04 9.06
N VAL A 17 -3.32 -2.38 8.08
CA VAL A 17 -3.55 -2.68 6.65
C VAL A 17 -3.06 -4.08 6.32
N ALA A 18 -1.86 -4.47 6.76
CA ALA A 18 -1.33 -5.82 6.55
C ALA A 18 -2.27 -6.89 7.15
N SER A 19 -2.72 -6.70 8.39
CA SER A 19 -3.66 -7.62 9.06
C SER A 19 -5.00 -7.73 8.31
N VAL A 20 -5.56 -6.60 7.88
CA VAL A 20 -6.82 -6.59 7.13
C VAL A 20 -6.66 -7.23 5.76
N LEU A 21 -5.54 -7.00 5.06
CA LEU A 21 -5.24 -7.65 3.78
C LEU A 21 -5.21 -9.18 3.93
N SER A 22 -4.52 -9.71 4.94
CA SER A 22 -4.49 -11.15 5.22
C SER A 22 -5.91 -11.71 5.40
N ARG A 23 -6.75 -11.07 6.20
CA ARG A 23 -8.15 -11.50 6.42
C ARG A 23 -9.01 -11.37 5.15
N ARG A 24 -8.82 -10.31 4.35
CA ARG A 24 -9.57 -10.11 3.10
C ARG A 24 -9.25 -11.21 2.10
N LEU A 25 -7.98 -11.61 1.99
CA LEU A 25 -7.54 -12.69 1.12
C LEU A 25 -8.19 -14.05 1.46
N GLU A 26 -8.73 -14.26 2.66
CA GLU A 26 -9.45 -15.50 2.99
C GLU A 26 -10.82 -15.60 2.31
N THR A 27 -11.41 -14.48 1.88
CA THR A 27 -12.80 -14.40 1.40
C THR A 27 -12.92 -13.95 -0.06
N LEU A 28 -11.82 -13.51 -0.67
CA LEU A 28 -11.80 -13.03 -2.04
C LEU A 28 -11.92 -14.18 -3.05
N GLU A 29 -12.83 -14.05 -4.01
CA GLU A 29 -13.03 -15.03 -5.09
C GLU A 29 -11.74 -15.33 -5.86
N ARG A 30 -10.87 -14.33 -6.02
CA ARG A 30 -9.59 -14.42 -6.73
C ARG A 30 -8.36 -14.34 -5.81
N ALA A 31 -8.49 -14.81 -4.57
CA ALA A 31 -7.48 -14.71 -3.53
C ALA A 31 -6.07 -15.14 -3.96
N ASP A 32 -5.93 -16.27 -4.66
CA ASP A 32 -4.62 -16.80 -5.04
C ASP A 32 -3.89 -15.89 -6.05
N LEU A 33 -4.62 -15.34 -7.03
CA LEU A 33 -4.05 -14.38 -7.98
C LEU A 33 -3.71 -13.05 -7.31
N THR A 34 -4.56 -12.60 -6.38
CA THR A 34 -4.27 -11.38 -5.60
C THR A 34 -3.05 -11.58 -4.71
N ARG A 35 -2.90 -12.74 -4.08
CA ARG A 35 -1.73 -13.08 -3.26
C ARG A 35 -0.44 -13.10 -4.09
N ASP A 36 -0.42 -13.79 -5.24
CA ASP A 36 0.76 -13.78 -6.13
C ASP A 36 1.15 -12.35 -6.57
N SER A 37 0.15 -11.52 -6.89
CA SER A 37 0.39 -10.13 -7.26
C SER A 37 0.96 -9.30 -6.11
N LEU A 38 0.43 -9.47 -4.89
CA LEU A 38 0.90 -8.75 -3.71
C LEU A 38 2.30 -9.21 -3.29
N ASP A 39 2.59 -10.51 -3.35
CA ASP A 39 3.91 -11.04 -3.01
C ASP A 39 5.00 -10.56 -3.97
N ARG A 40 4.64 -10.31 -5.23
CA ARG A 40 5.59 -9.90 -6.29
C ARG A 40 5.71 -8.39 -6.46
N PHE A 41 4.63 -7.65 -6.24
CA PHE A 41 4.54 -6.23 -6.60
C PHE A 41 3.91 -5.35 -5.51
N GLY A 42 3.54 -5.94 -4.38
CA GLY A 42 2.98 -5.24 -3.24
C GLY A 42 4.06 -4.78 -2.25
N ALA A 43 3.88 -3.59 -1.67
CA ALA A 43 4.74 -3.11 -0.60
C ALA A 43 3.98 -2.18 0.37
N ILE A 44 4.39 -2.19 1.64
CA ILE A 44 4.07 -1.14 2.59
C ILE A 44 5.40 -0.51 3.01
N VAL A 45 5.54 0.79 2.79
CA VAL A 45 6.74 1.56 3.09
C VAL A 45 6.45 2.52 4.22
N ILE A 46 7.14 2.31 5.34
CA ILE A 46 7.11 3.25 6.47
C ILE A 46 8.05 4.41 6.15
N THR A 47 7.51 5.61 6.10
CA THR A 47 8.27 6.85 5.93
C THR A 47 8.42 7.57 7.26
N ARG A 48 9.32 8.56 7.30
CA ARG A 48 9.57 9.43 8.45
C ARG A 48 8.42 10.41 8.69
N ASN A 49 7.79 10.88 7.61
CA ASN A 49 6.71 11.87 7.62
C ASN A 49 5.97 11.88 6.26
N ASN A 50 4.95 12.74 6.15
CA ASN A 50 4.16 12.89 4.94
C ASN A 50 4.95 13.54 3.80
N GLU A 51 5.90 14.44 4.07
CA GLU A 51 6.75 15.01 3.01
C GLU A 51 7.59 13.93 2.32
N GLU A 52 8.16 12.98 3.06
CA GLU A 52 8.89 11.86 2.47
C GLU A 52 7.96 10.93 1.69
N SER A 53 6.73 10.68 2.16
CA SER A 53 5.74 9.94 1.38
C SER A 53 5.45 10.61 0.03
N ALA A 54 5.30 11.94 0.02
CA ALA A 54 5.07 12.69 -1.21
C ALA A 54 6.27 12.62 -2.16
N GLN A 55 7.49 12.80 -1.65
CA GLN A 55 8.72 12.69 -2.46
C GLN A 55 8.87 11.30 -3.10
N LEU A 56 8.63 10.24 -2.32
CA LEU A 56 8.67 8.88 -2.86
C LEU A 56 7.56 8.64 -3.88
N ALA A 57 6.36 9.20 -3.69
CA ALA A 57 5.28 9.11 -4.66
C ALA A 57 5.65 9.81 -5.98
N ASP A 58 6.28 10.99 -5.91
CA ASP A 58 6.79 11.73 -7.08
C ASP A 58 7.87 10.93 -7.83
N GLU A 59 8.82 10.32 -7.11
CA GLU A 59 9.87 9.49 -7.71
C GLU A 59 9.33 8.20 -8.34
N LEU A 60 8.33 7.58 -7.72
CA LEU A 60 7.68 6.37 -8.24
C LEU A 60 6.86 6.66 -9.50
N ALA A 61 6.36 7.89 -9.66
CA ALA A 61 5.57 8.34 -10.81
C ALA A 61 4.44 7.35 -11.17
N ALA A 62 3.66 6.95 -10.16
CA ALA A 62 2.65 5.91 -10.30
C ALA A 62 1.54 6.32 -11.30
N GLU A 63 1.04 5.34 -12.06
CA GLU A 63 -0.11 5.50 -12.97
C GLU A 63 -1.36 6.00 -12.21
N HIS A 64 -1.57 5.45 -11.02
CA HIS A 64 -2.67 5.80 -10.13
C HIS A 64 -2.11 6.19 -8.76
N LEU A 65 -2.55 7.34 -8.25
CA LEU A 65 -2.19 7.86 -6.93
C LEU A 65 -3.48 8.19 -6.16
N SER A 66 -3.56 7.69 -4.92
CA SER A 66 -4.60 8.07 -3.94
C SER A 66 -3.94 8.78 -2.77
N ILE A 67 -4.52 9.89 -2.32
CA ILE A 67 -4.04 10.66 -1.16
C ILE A 67 -5.11 10.57 -0.08
N ASP A 68 -4.93 9.61 0.83
CA ASP A 68 -5.86 9.33 1.93
C ASP A 68 -5.35 9.95 3.24
N THR A 69 -5.26 11.28 3.27
CA THR A 69 -4.79 12.05 4.43
C THR A 69 -5.87 13.02 4.93
N ARG A 70 -5.59 13.74 6.02
CA ARG A 70 -6.52 14.73 6.56
C ARG A 70 -6.66 15.98 5.67
N ASP A 71 -5.58 16.36 5.01
CA ASP A 71 -5.46 17.56 4.16
C ASP A 71 -4.71 17.16 2.89
N PRO A 72 -5.46 16.74 1.84
CA PRO A 72 -4.91 16.11 0.65
C PRO A 72 -4.37 17.10 -0.39
#